data_AF-A0A238JPF7-F1
#
_entry.id   AF-A0A238JPF7-F1
#
_cell.length_a   1.000
_cell.length_b   1.000
_cell.length_c   1.000
_cell.angle_alpha   90.00
_cell.angle_beta   90.00
_cell.angle_gamma   90.00
#
_symmetry.space_group_name_H-M   'P 1'
#
loop_
_entity.id
_entity.type
_entity.pdbx_description
1 polymer ?
#
loop_
_entity_poly.entity_id
_entity_poly.type
_entity_poly.pdbx_seq_one_letter_code
_entity_poly.pdbx_strand_id
1 'polypeptide(L)'
;MVDLPPKYTPEVLNKPAEYGCLSKLEGTWVNHNPTNDGTRWGLHTTCMPSPGSNSETIPGKFHFLCENYTEELTFSLVQGGVRNRAGTNEQFNGAVKYDQSIQDLTGRGLHEENGMYLWLDDIYNHPADDESIKTDIGFPEMAAGDGSNGPTFVPGYSISRSGTIPHGSTVQMFGKNSEVTDGTPPPFPHGTAAWDFDHLAISKSMGGAGTTPSTPINLDAPAPDWVFDTSLPTQDPSGNKTYTQRILEHELYPYSVRPDLRLRDAIAGQNIKDYTLIELSTTEENGPQGGILNNPIVQKYVPVTQMKLRLWIQTIEEDGEEFMQLQYEQIQFFQFHYGTDGGTTRWPHIQINTLKKKV
;
A
#
# COMPACT_ATOMS: atom_id res chain seq x y z
N MET A 1 -8.29 5.67 32.66
CA MET A 1 -9.13 4.46 32.66
C MET A 1 -9.39 4.14 31.20
N VAL A 2 -9.12 2.93 30.75
CA VAL A 2 -9.61 2.48 29.44
C VAL A 2 -11.10 2.22 29.65
N ASP A 3 -11.96 2.85 28.86
CA ASP A 3 -13.40 2.60 28.94
C ASP A 3 -13.68 1.12 28.67
N LEU A 4 -14.56 0.51 29.47
CA LEU A 4 -14.97 -0.87 29.23
C LEU A 4 -15.72 -0.93 27.89
N PRO A 5 -15.44 -1.92 27.03
CA PRO A 5 -16.18 -2.07 25.77
C PRO A 5 -17.68 -2.23 26.03
N PRO A 6 -18.53 -1.79 25.10
CA PRO A 6 -19.97 -1.99 25.21
C PRO A 6 -20.32 -3.48 25.32
N LYS A 7 -21.38 -3.82 26.06
CA LYS A 7 -21.88 -5.19 26.09
C LYS A 7 -22.50 -5.56 24.74
N TYR A 8 -22.22 -6.78 24.28
CA TYR A 8 -22.92 -7.38 23.16
C TYR A 8 -24.39 -7.58 23.54
N THR A 9 -25.27 -7.23 22.60
CA THR A 9 -26.68 -7.57 22.66
C THR A 9 -27.13 -8.05 21.27
N PRO A 10 -28.17 -8.89 21.14
CA PRO A 10 -28.66 -9.34 19.84
C PRO A 10 -29.02 -8.20 18.88
N GLU A 11 -29.38 -7.01 19.39
CA GLU A 11 -29.69 -5.82 18.59
C GLU A 11 -28.49 -5.34 17.77
N VAL A 12 -27.25 -5.59 18.21
CA VAL A 12 -26.02 -5.23 17.48
C VAL A 12 -25.99 -5.88 16.09
N LEU A 13 -26.56 -7.09 15.94
CA LEU A 13 -26.63 -7.79 14.65
C LEU A 13 -27.45 -7.05 13.60
N ASN A 14 -28.35 -6.16 14.02
CA ASN A 14 -29.25 -5.43 13.14
C ASN A 14 -28.81 -3.98 12.90
N LYS A 15 -27.69 -3.54 13.50
CA LYS A 15 -27.14 -2.20 13.28
C LYS A 15 -26.47 -2.12 11.90
N PRO A 16 -26.48 -0.95 11.25
CA PRO A 16 -25.59 -0.68 10.13
C PRO A 16 -24.13 -0.95 10.53
N ALA A 17 -23.30 -1.33 9.56
CA ALA A 17 -21.87 -1.44 9.81
C ALA A 17 -21.24 -0.06 9.99
N GLU A 18 -20.32 0.05 10.93
CA GLU A 18 -19.41 1.18 11.02
C GLU A 18 -18.22 0.94 10.09
N TYR A 19 -18.03 1.82 9.10
CA TYR A 19 -16.92 1.72 8.15
C TYR A 19 -15.78 2.69 8.49
N GLY A 20 -15.94 3.53 9.52
CA GLY A 20 -15.00 4.60 9.85
C GLY A 20 -14.67 5.45 8.62
N CYS A 21 -13.38 5.74 8.43
CA CYS A 21 -12.91 6.49 7.27
C CYS A 21 -13.04 5.74 5.92
N LEU A 22 -13.21 4.41 5.93
CA LEU A 22 -13.32 3.62 4.70
C LEU A 22 -14.63 3.92 3.94
N SER A 23 -15.65 4.45 4.63
CA SER A 23 -16.87 4.95 3.98
C SER A 23 -16.59 5.97 2.87
N LYS A 24 -15.55 6.80 3.03
CA LYS A 24 -15.16 7.82 2.06
C LYS A 24 -14.67 7.22 0.72
N LEU A 25 -14.27 5.95 0.70
CA LEU A 25 -13.80 5.25 -0.50
C LEU A 25 -14.93 4.78 -1.42
N GLU A 26 -16.17 4.65 -0.93
CA GLU A 26 -17.29 4.08 -1.71
C GLU A 26 -17.42 4.72 -3.10
N GLY A 27 -17.56 3.90 -4.14
CA GLY A 27 -17.71 4.33 -5.53
C GLY A 27 -16.52 3.96 -6.40
N THR A 28 -16.53 4.45 -7.64
CA THR A 28 -15.50 4.17 -8.65
C THR A 28 -14.58 5.38 -8.80
N TRP A 29 -13.28 5.12 -8.87
CA TRP A 29 -12.21 6.10 -8.99
C TRP A 29 -11.42 5.83 -10.27
N VAL A 30 -11.15 6.89 -11.03
CA VAL A 30 -10.50 6.78 -12.33
C VAL A 30 -9.43 7.86 -12.49
N ASN A 31 -8.45 7.62 -13.35
CA ASN A 31 -7.53 8.67 -13.75
C ASN A 31 -8.31 9.87 -14.32
N HIS A 32 -7.95 11.08 -13.88
CA HIS A 32 -8.50 12.32 -14.41
C HIS A 32 -7.37 13.19 -14.97
N ASN A 33 -7.14 13.07 -16.27
CA ASN A 33 -6.07 13.78 -16.96
C ASN A 33 -6.57 14.47 -18.25
N PRO A 34 -7.42 15.51 -18.13
CA PRO A 34 -8.02 16.18 -19.29
C PRO A 34 -7.00 16.90 -20.18
N THR A 35 -5.86 17.29 -19.60
CA THR A 35 -4.74 18.00 -20.24
C THR A 35 -3.73 17.06 -20.87
N ASN A 36 -3.86 15.76 -20.64
CA ASN A 36 -2.85 14.75 -21.00
C ASN A 36 -1.45 15.13 -20.51
N ASP A 37 -1.36 15.77 -19.32
CA ASP A 37 -0.08 16.06 -18.69
C ASP A 37 0.48 14.76 -18.12
N GLY A 38 1.77 14.48 -18.30
CA GLY A 38 2.36 13.21 -17.87
C GLY A 38 2.25 12.94 -16.36
N THR A 39 1.86 13.95 -15.57
CA THR A 39 1.79 13.95 -14.10
C THR A 39 0.52 13.33 -13.52
N ARG A 40 -0.59 13.31 -14.26
CA ARG A 40 -1.88 12.76 -13.78
C ARG A 40 -2.16 11.32 -14.22
N TRP A 41 -1.20 10.68 -14.89
CA TRP A 41 -1.22 9.24 -15.13
C TRP A 41 -0.67 8.46 -13.94
N GLY A 42 -1.21 7.27 -13.72
CA GLY A 42 -0.60 6.30 -12.83
C GLY A 42 0.82 5.97 -13.30
N LEU A 43 1.71 5.68 -12.37
CA LEU A 43 3.08 5.28 -12.67
C LEU A 43 3.43 4.05 -11.86
N HIS A 44 4.05 3.08 -12.52
CA HIS A 44 4.71 2.00 -11.80
C HIS A 44 6.19 1.91 -12.16
N THR A 45 7.00 1.46 -11.21
CA THR A 45 8.39 1.06 -11.41
C THR A 45 8.51 -0.41 -11.02
N THR A 46 8.87 -1.25 -11.97
CA THR A 46 8.93 -2.70 -11.79
C THR A 46 10.32 -3.22 -12.16
N CYS A 47 10.86 -4.13 -11.38
CA CYS A 47 12.08 -4.85 -11.68
C CYS A 47 11.74 -6.31 -11.97
N MET A 48 12.23 -6.86 -13.08
CA MET A 48 11.94 -8.25 -13.46
C MET A 48 13.22 -8.96 -13.86
N PRO A 49 13.36 -10.27 -13.58
CA PRO A 49 14.48 -11.05 -14.12
C PRO A 49 14.52 -10.92 -15.63
N SER A 50 15.70 -10.67 -16.20
CA SER A 50 15.85 -10.62 -17.66
C SER A 50 15.52 -11.98 -18.28
N PRO A 51 14.91 -12.04 -19.48
CA PRO A 51 14.76 -13.29 -20.21
C PRO A 51 16.10 -14.04 -20.33
N GLY A 52 16.08 -15.35 -20.06
CA GLY A 52 17.28 -16.20 -20.05
C GLY A 52 18.08 -16.18 -18.73
N SER A 53 17.58 -15.52 -17.69
CA SER A 53 18.21 -15.43 -16.37
C SER A 53 17.30 -15.98 -15.27
N ASN A 54 17.89 -16.51 -14.19
CA ASN A 54 17.24 -16.81 -12.92
C ASN A 54 18.32 -17.11 -11.86
N SER A 55 17.90 -17.31 -10.61
CA SER A 55 18.80 -17.61 -9.49
C SER A 55 19.64 -18.89 -9.64
N GLU A 56 19.23 -19.82 -10.52
CA GLU A 56 19.87 -21.13 -10.72
C GLU A 56 20.76 -21.18 -11.98
N THR A 57 20.72 -20.16 -12.84
CA THR A 57 21.44 -20.13 -14.13
C THR A 57 22.34 -18.90 -14.22
N ILE A 58 21.83 -17.80 -14.75
CA ILE A 58 22.51 -16.51 -14.79
C ILE A 58 21.85 -15.63 -13.71
N PRO A 59 22.42 -15.53 -12.49
CA PRO A 59 21.84 -14.68 -11.46
C PRO A 59 22.09 -13.20 -11.73
N GLY A 60 21.30 -12.35 -11.09
CA GLY A 60 21.61 -10.92 -10.97
C GLY A 60 21.40 -10.06 -12.22
N LYS A 61 20.67 -10.56 -13.23
CA LYS A 61 20.30 -9.81 -14.43
C LYS A 61 18.83 -9.39 -14.39
N PHE A 62 18.60 -8.09 -14.47
CA PHE A 62 17.26 -7.51 -14.38
C PHE A 62 16.98 -6.50 -15.48
N HIS A 63 15.70 -6.42 -15.81
CA HIS A 63 15.09 -5.35 -16.56
C HIS A 63 14.35 -4.43 -15.59
N PHE A 64 14.60 -3.12 -15.71
CA PHE A 64 13.82 -2.10 -15.04
C PHE A 64 12.80 -1.54 -16.04
N LEU A 65 11.55 -1.50 -15.60
CA LEU A 65 10.42 -1.00 -16.36
C LEU A 65 9.78 0.15 -15.60
N CYS A 66 9.53 1.26 -16.28
CA CYS A 66 8.85 2.41 -15.71
C CYS A 66 7.87 2.96 -16.74
N GLU A 67 6.58 2.74 -16.52
CA GLU A 67 5.53 3.02 -17.51
C GLU A 67 4.35 3.75 -16.88
N ASN A 68 3.74 4.62 -17.69
CA ASN A 68 2.48 5.26 -17.35
C ASN A 68 1.32 4.29 -17.59
N TYR A 69 0.30 4.37 -16.75
CA TYR A 69 -0.89 3.54 -16.87
C TYR A 69 -2.17 4.33 -16.52
N THR A 70 -3.30 3.75 -16.91
CA THR A 70 -4.63 4.15 -16.46
C THR A 70 -5.22 3.08 -15.55
N GLU A 71 -6.07 3.49 -14.62
CA GLU A 71 -6.67 2.63 -13.62
C GLU A 71 -8.14 2.96 -13.41
N GLU A 72 -8.93 1.92 -13.18
CA GLU A 72 -10.24 2.01 -12.57
C GLU A 72 -10.20 1.22 -11.25
N LEU A 73 -10.57 1.88 -10.15
CA LEU A 73 -10.57 1.31 -8.80
C LEU A 73 -11.95 1.53 -8.19
N THR A 74 -12.67 0.45 -7.90
CA THR A 74 -14.04 0.51 -7.36
C THR A 74 -14.08 -0.03 -5.95
N PHE A 75 -14.76 0.68 -5.05
CA PHE A 75 -15.02 0.23 -3.69
C PHE A 75 -16.52 0.06 -3.44
N SER A 76 -16.91 -1.06 -2.84
CA SER A 76 -18.31 -1.37 -2.52
C SER A 76 -18.48 -1.74 -1.05
N LEU A 77 -19.37 -1.03 -0.35
CA LEU A 77 -19.70 -1.32 1.05
C LEU A 77 -20.44 -2.66 1.17
N VAL A 78 -20.02 -3.50 2.10
CA VAL A 78 -20.74 -4.73 2.47
C VAL A 78 -21.76 -4.37 3.54
N GLN A 79 -23.05 -4.63 3.27
CA GLN A 79 -24.12 -4.31 4.21
C GLN A 79 -24.03 -5.15 5.49
N GLY A 80 -24.21 -4.48 6.64
CA GLY A 80 -24.22 -5.09 7.96
C GLY A 80 -22.82 -5.38 8.51
N GLY A 81 -22.67 -5.25 9.82
CA GLY A 81 -21.39 -5.52 10.48
C GLY A 81 -21.01 -7.01 10.37
N VAL A 82 -19.79 -7.30 9.92
CA VAL A 82 -19.30 -8.66 9.79
C VAL A 82 -18.75 -9.13 11.15
N ARG A 83 -19.44 -10.08 11.78
CA ARG A 83 -19.17 -10.54 13.14
C ARG A 83 -18.00 -11.54 13.22
N ASN A 84 -16.99 -11.21 14.01
CA ASN A 84 -15.91 -12.09 14.47
C ASN A 84 -16.17 -12.54 15.92
N ARG A 85 -16.25 -13.85 16.16
CA ARG A 85 -16.56 -14.44 17.47
C ARG A 85 -15.28 -14.90 18.18
N ALA A 86 -14.99 -14.34 19.35
CA ALA A 86 -13.83 -14.71 20.17
C ALA A 86 -14.23 -15.06 21.62
N GLY A 87 -15.41 -15.67 21.80
CA GLY A 87 -15.96 -16.01 23.11
C GLY A 87 -16.42 -14.76 23.84
N THR A 88 -15.66 -14.30 24.84
CA THR A 88 -16.02 -13.14 25.68
C THR A 88 -15.86 -11.80 24.97
N ASN A 89 -15.22 -11.79 23.80
CA ASN A 89 -15.10 -10.63 22.92
C ASN A 89 -15.75 -10.93 21.57
N GLU A 90 -16.53 -9.97 21.08
CA GLU A 90 -17.16 -9.99 19.76
C GLU A 90 -16.71 -8.75 19.00
N GLN A 91 -16.23 -8.90 17.78
CA GLN A 91 -15.84 -7.76 16.94
C GLN A 91 -16.77 -7.67 15.74
N PHE A 92 -17.17 -6.45 15.38
CA PHE A 92 -17.99 -6.21 14.20
C PHE A 92 -17.21 -5.36 13.20
N ASN A 93 -16.95 -5.93 12.03
CA ASN A 93 -16.13 -5.26 11.02
C ASN A 93 -17.00 -4.55 9.98
N GLY A 94 -16.64 -3.31 9.66
CA GLY A 94 -17.11 -2.64 8.44
C GLY A 94 -16.31 -3.13 7.24
N ALA A 95 -16.91 -3.97 6.40
CA ALA A 95 -16.23 -4.52 5.23
C ALA A 95 -16.48 -3.69 3.96
N VAL A 96 -15.41 -3.38 3.23
CA VAL A 96 -15.43 -2.64 1.96
C VAL A 96 -14.67 -3.47 0.92
N LYS A 97 -15.37 -3.98 -0.10
CA LYS A 97 -14.73 -4.67 -1.22
C LYS A 97 -13.98 -3.66 -2.06
N TYR A 98 -12.87 -4.07 -2.68
CA TYR A 98 -12.26 -3.33 -3.77
C TYR A 98 -11.99 -4.23 -4.98
N ASP A 99 -12.11 -3.63 -6.16
CA ASP A 99 -11.76 -4.21 -7.45
C ASP A 99 -10.93 -3.17 -8.23
N GLN A 100 -9.73 -3.55 -8.66
CA GLN A 100 -8.74 -2.71 -9.33
C GLN A 100 -8.41 -3.29 -10.70
N SER A 101 -8.50 -2.46 -11.75
CA SER A 101 -8.09 -2.79 -13.11
C SER A 101 -7.10 -1.75 -13.62
N ILE A 102 -5.95 -2.22 -14.13
CA ILE A 102 -4.87 -1.36 -14.64
C ILE A 102 -4.58 -1.70 -16.10
N GLN A 103 -4.47 -0.68 -16.93
CA GLN A 103 -4.19 -0.78 -18.35
C GLN A 103 -3.07 0.15 -18.77
N ASP A 104 -2.30 -0.23 -19.78
CA ASP A 104 -1.38 0.68 -20.45
C ASP A 104 -2.15 1.81 -21.18
N LEU A 105 -1.45 2.85 -21.63
CA LEU A 105 -2.09 3.97 -22.34
C LEU A 105 -2.70 3.58 -23.71
N THR A 106 -2.51 2.33 -24.16
CA THR A 106 -3.14 1.78 -25.37
C THR A 106 -4.40 0.95 -25.06
N GLY A 107 -4.76 0.79 -23.79
CA GLY A 107 -5.90 0.01 -23.32
C GLY A 107 -5.62 -1.48 -23.13
N ARG A 108 -4.35 -1.91 -23.12
CA ARG A 108 -3.97 -3.30 -22.85
C ARG A 108 -3.92 -3.53 -21.34
N GLY A 109 -4.56 -4.58 -20.86
CA GLY A 109 -4.50 -4.97 -19.44
C GLY A 109 -3.06 -5.24 -18.99
N LEU A 110 -2.67 -4.62 -17.87
CA LEU A 110 -1.38 -4.80 -17.21
C LEU A 110 -1.54 -5.55 -15.88
N HIS A 111 -2.61 -5.26 -15.14
CA HIS A 111 -2.84 -5.81 -13.81
C HIS A 111 -4.33 -5.80 -13.46
N GLU A 112 -4.73 -6.75 -12.61
CA GLU A 112 -6.04 -6.82 -11.99
C GLU A 112 -5.81 -7.18 -10.52
N GLU A 113 -6.58 -6.66 -9.59
CA GLU A 113 -6.50 -7.07 -8.18
C GLU A 113 -7.85 -6.88 -7.51
N ASN A 114 -8.22 -7.76 -6.58
CA ASN A 114 -9.40 -7.54 -5.77
C ASN A 114 -9.24 -8.06 -4.35
N GLY A 115 -10.09 -7.57 -3.47
CA GLY A 115 -10.02 -7.93 -2.05
C GLY A 115 -10.98 -7.13 -1.18
N MET A 116 -10.60 -6.96 0.09
CA MET A 116 -11.40 -6.22 1.06
C MET A 116 -10.54 -5.37 1.99
N TYR A 117 -11.06 -4.20 2.33
CA TYR A 117 -10.69 -3.46 3.52
C TYR A 117 -11.69 -3.77 4.64
N LEU A 118 -11.19 -3.88 5.88
CA LEU A 118 -11.99 -4.07 7.08
C LEU A 118 -11.70 -2.94 8.06
N TRP A 119 -12.74 -2.28 8.52
CA TRP A 119 -12.71 -1.43 9.72
C TRP A 119 -12.85 -2.33 10.96
N LEU A 120 -11.92 -2.24 11.91
CA LEU A 120 -11.76 -3.22 12.99
C LEU A 120 -12.04 -2.67 14.40
N ASP A 121 -12.59 -1.46 14.51
CA ASP A 121 -12.58 -0.69 15.77
C ASP A 121 -13.62 -1.18 16.81
N ASP A 122 -14.73 -1.76 16.36
CA ASP A 122 -15.84 -2.12 17.24
C ASP A 122 -15.61 -3.48 17.94
N ILE A 123 -15.37 -3.44 19.25
CA ILE A 123 -15.29 -4.63 20.12
C ILE A 123 -16.33 -4.55 21.22
N TYR A 124 -17.06 -5.64 21.40
CA TYR A 124 -18.11 -5.82 22.39
C TYR A 124 -17.74 -6.91 23.39
N ASN A 125 -18.09 -6.71 24.66
CA ASN A 125 -18.00 -7.74 25.69
C ASN A 125 -19.23 -8.66 25.65
N HIS A 126 -19.02 -9.97 25.54
CA HIS A 126 -20.08 -10.97 25.46
C HIS A 126 -19.92 -12.00 26.59
N PRO A 127 -20.37 -11.67 27.82
CA PRO A 127 -20.24 -12.59 28.95
C PRO A 127 -21.15 -13.80 28.78
N ALA A 128 -20.76 -14.93 29.38
CA ALA A 128 -21.60 -16.12 29.43
C ALA A 128 -22.90 -15.82 30.18
N ASP A 129 -24.01 -16.41 29.73
CA ASP A 129 -25.29 -16.40 30.41
C ASP A 129 -25.79 -17.83 30.64
N ASP A 130 -26.90 -17.97 31.38
CA ASP A 130 -27.46 -19.29 31.71
C ASP A 130 -27.85 -20.07 30.44
N GLU A 131 -28.23 -19.39 29.35
CA GLU A 131 -28.62 -20.01 28.09
C GLU A 131 -27.40 -20.53 27.34
N SER A 132 -26.33 -19.74 27.22
CA SER A 132 -25.08 -20.14 26.55
C SER A 132 -24.42 -21.29 27.30
N ILE A 133 -24.37 -21.24 28.63
CA ILE A 133 -23.79 -22.32 29.46
C ILE A 133 -24.53 -23.64 29.24
N LYS A 134 -25.87 -23.59 29.19
CA LYS A 134 -26.67 -24.78 28.94
C LYS A 134 -26.50 -25.31 27.51
N THR A 135 -26.51 -24.41 26.54
CA THR A 135 -26.46 -24.76 25.10
C THR A 135 -25.10 -25.34 24.72
N ASP A 136 -24.03 -24.76 25.24
CA ASP A 136 -22.65 -25.13 24.89
C ASP A 136 -22.03 -26.13 25.87
N ILE A 137 -22.82 -26.69 26.81
CA ILE A 137 -22.37 -27.65 27.82
C ILE A 137 -21.20 -27.09 28.64
N GLY A 138 -21.32 -25.82 29.04
CA GLY A 138 -20.26 -25.09 29.74
C GLY A 138 -20.10 -25.42 31.22
N PHE A 139 -20.97 -26.26 31.80
CA PHE A 139 -20.88 -26.66 33.20
C PHE A 139 -20.01 -27.92 33.39
N PRO A 140 -19.13 -27.98 34.41
CA PRO A 140 -18.96 -27.02 35.51
C PRO A 140 -17.94 -25.88 35.27
N GLU A 141 -17.36 -25.79 34.07
CA GLU A 141 -16.24 -24.92 33.77
C GLU A 141 -16.59 -23.41 33.71
N MET A 142 -17.85 -23.06 33.45
CA MET A 142 -18.33 -21.68 33.30
C MET A 142 -19.55 -21.39 34.20
N ALA A 143 -19.60 -20.19 34.74
CA ALA A 143 -20.73 -19.61 35.46
C ALA A 143 -21.28 -18.37 34.73
N ALA A 144 -22.56 -18.05 34.95
CA ALA A 144 -23.17 -16.87 34.35
C ALA A 144 -22.44 -15.60 34.80
N GLY A 145 -22.11 -14.74 33.84
CA GLY A 145 -21.28 -13.56 34.04
C GLY A 145 -19.78 -13.81 33.84
N ASP A 146 -19.32 -15.04 33.65
CA ASP A 146 -17.92 -15.28 33.27
C ASP A 146 -17.58 -14.55 31.96
N GLY A 147 -16.43 -13.89 31.95
CA GLY A 147 -16.03 -13.02 30.85
C GLY A 147 -16.56 -11.58 30.92
N SER A 148 -17.43 -11.24 31.88
CA SER A 148 -17.90 -9.86 32.09
C SER A 148 -16.80 -8.90 32.58
N ASN A 149 -15.76 -9.47 33.20
CA ASN A 149 -14.58 -8.76 33.66
C ASN A 149 -13.36 -9.41 32.99
N GLY A 150 -12.49 -8.62 32.36
CA GLY A 150 -11.29 -9.15 31.72
C GLY A 150 -10.62 -8.14 30.78
N PRO A 151 -9.38 -8.42 30.33
CA PRO A 151 -8.72 -7.59 29.34
C PRO A 151 -9.49 -7.65 28.02
N THR A 152 -9.94 -6.50 27.54
CA THR A 152 -10.38 -6.35 26.15
C THR A 152 -9.15 -6.34 25.28
N PHE A 153 -9.03 -7.32 24.38
CA PHE A 153 -8.02 -7.26 23.34
C PHE A 153 -8.37 -6.09 22.42
N VAL A 154 -7.61 -5.01 22.47
CA VAL A 154 -7.70 -3.90 21.51
C VAL A 154 -6.57 -4.12 20.50
N PRO A 155 -6.87 -4.41 19.23
CA PRO A 155 -5.84 -4.60 18.22
C PRO A 155 -4.96 -3.35 18.11
N GLY A 156 -3.69 -3.56 17.77
CA GLY A 156 -2.74 -2.46 17.54
C GLY A 156 -3.08 -1.62 16.30
N TYR A 157 -4.10 -1.97 15.53
CA TYR A 157 -4.49 -1.43 14.23
C TYR A 157 -6.03 -1.35 14.11
N SER A 158 -6.53 -0.37 13.36
CA SER A 158 -7.98 -0.15 13.13
C SER A 158 -8.43 -0.51 11.71
N ILE A 159 -7.48 -0.78 10.81
CA ILE A 159 -7.75 -1.12 9.42
C ILE A 159 -6.97 -2.39 9.04
N SER A 160 -7.65 -3.27 8.29
CA SER A 160 -7.05 -4.43 7.62
C SER A 160 -7.33 -4.35 6.13
N ARG A 161 -6.37 -4.75 5.30
CA ARG A 161 -6.58 -4.97 3.85
C ARG A 161 -6.13 -6.37 3.49
N SER A 162 -6.99 -7.12 2.81
CA SER A 162 -6.63 -8.39 2.16
C SER A 162 -6.82 -8.29 0.65
N GLY A 163 -5.96 -8.97 -0.12
CA GLY A 163 -5.98 -8.91 -1.58
C GLY A 163 -5.54 -10.21 -2.25
N THR A 164 -6.07 -10.47 -3.44
CA THR A 164 -5.63 -11.56 -4.33
C THR A 164 -5.06 -10.96 -5.61
N ILE A 165 -3.82 -11.34 -5.91
CA ILE A 165 -3.00 -10.77 -6.99
C ILE A 165 -2.83 -11.86 -8.09
N PRO A 166 -3.09 -11.56 -9.37
CA PRO A 166 -3.09 -12.52 -10.48
C PRO A 166 -1.71 -13.11 -10.78
N HIS A 167 -0.65 -12.52 -10.24
CA HIS A 167 0.69 -13.10 -10.23
C HIS A 167 0.82 -14.33 -9.30
N GLY A 168 -0.26 -14.68 -8.59
CA GLY A 168 -0.36 -15.83 -7.70
C GLY A 168 0.05 -15.53 -6.27
N SER A 169 -0.19 -14.30 -5.81
CA SER A 169 0.07 -13.93 -4.42
C SER A 169 -1.22 -13.51 -3.71
N THR A 170 -1.30 -13.75 -2.41
CA THR A 170 -2.30 -13.11 -1.55
C THR A 170 -1.60 -12.26 -0.51
N VAL A 171 -2.22 -11.15 -0.13
CA VAL A 171 -1.67 -10.22 0.85
C VAL A 171 -2.65 -9.98 1.99
N GLN A 172 -2.10 -9.79 3.19
CA GLN A 172 -2.78 -9.26 4.35
C GLN A 172 -1.94 -8.11 4.92
N MET A 173 -2.54 -6.93 5.07
CA MET A 173 -1.92 -5.74 5.63
C MET A 173 -2.77 -5.23 6.79
N PHE A 174 -2.13 -4.55 7.74
CA PHE A 174 -2.78 -3.89 8.86
C PHE A 174 -2.30 -2.45 8.97
N GLY A 175 -3.02 -1.61 9.71
CA GLY A 175 -2.57 -0.26 10.03
C GLY A 175 -3.69 0.64 10.53
N LYS A 176 -3.54 1.95 10.33
CA LYS A 176 -4.41 2.98 10.89
C LYS A 176 -4.63 4.12 9.91
N ASN A 177 -5.56 5.00 10.28
CA ASN A 177 -5.74 6.29 9.62
C ASN A 177 -5.30 7.47 10.51
N SER A 178 -5.02 8.60 9.87
CA SER A 178 -4.91 9.92 10.46
C SER A 178 -5.66 10.94 9.58
N GLU A 179 -6.05 12.08 10.16
CA GLU A 179 -6.79 13.12 9.45
C GLU A 179 -6.10 14.48 9.58
N VAL A 180 -6.17 15.26 8.51
CA VAL A 180 -5.72 16.66 8.44
C VAL A 180 -6.85 17.49 7.84
N THR A 181 -7.31 18.51 8.55
CA THR A 181 -8.54 19.27 8.25
C THR A 181 -8.31 20.78 8.12
N ASP A 182 -7.06 21.22 8.12
CA ASP A 182 -6.67 22.63 8.07
C ASP A 182 -6.22 23.11 6.68
N GLY A 183 -6.46 22.29 5.64
CA GLY A 183 -6.04 22.54 4.27
C GLY A 183 -4.55 22.32 4.01
N THR A 184 -3.78 21.84 4.99
CA THR A 184 -2.37 21.47 4.75
C THR A 184 -2.31 20.30 3.77
N PRO A 185 -1.53 20.40 2.67
CA PRO A 185 -1.40 19.31 1.72
C PRO A 185 -0.59 18.13 2.31
N PRO A 186 -0.75 16.90 1.78
CA PRO A 186 0.11 15.78 2.15
C PRO A 186 1.61 16.14 2.05
N PRO A 187 2.42 15.79 3.07
CA PRO A 187 3.82 16.17 3.10
C PRO A 187 4.64 15.28 2.16
N PHE A 188 5.11 15.86 1.05
CA PHE A 188 6.06 15.22 0.14
C PHE A 188 7.42 15.93 0.17
N PRO A 189 8.52 15.20 -0.05
CA PRO A 189 9.85 15.79 0.05
C PRO A 189 10.26 16.57 -1.20
N HIS A 190 11.28 17.41 -1.00
CA HIS A 190 11.92 18.21 -2.03
C HIS A 190 13.45 18.11 -1.93
N GLY A 191 14.12 18.50 -3.00
CA GLY A 191 15.55 18.64 -3.04
C GLY A 191 16.28 17.34 -2.73
N THR A 192 17.25 17.43 -1.83
CA THR A 192 18.01 16.29 -1.31
C THR A 192 17.24 15.43 -0.31
N ALA A 193 16.17 15.95 0.31
CA ALA A 193 15.34 15.15 1.21
C ALA A 193 14.52 14.10 0.44
N ALA A 194 14.36 14.28 -0.88
CA ALA A 194 13.74 13.30 -1.75
C ALA A 194 14.62 12.06 -1.99
N TRP A 195 15.91 12.05 -1.60
CA TRP A 195 16.75 10.86 -1.69
C TRP A 195 16.60 9.94 -0.46
N ASP A 196 15.48 9.23 -0.39
CA ASP A 196 15.13 8.34 0.72
C ASP A 196 14.78 6.93 0.24
N PHE A 197 15.63 5.97 0.59
CA PHE A 197 15.54 4.57 0.17
C PHE A 197 14.23 3.85 0.53
N ASP A 198 13.46 4.38 1.48
CA ASP A 198 12.14 3.82 1.79
C ASP A 198 11.10 4.09 0.68
N HIS A 199 11.39 5.03 -0.23
CA HIS A 199 10.52 5.47 -1.33
C HIS A 199 11.21 5.45 -2.71
N LEU A 200 12.51 5.13 -2.79
CA LEU A 200 13.20 5.02 -4.07
C LEU A 200 12.88 3.69 -4.75
N ALA A 201 12.81 3.68 -6.08
CA ALA A 201 12.87 2.49 -6.93
C ALA A 201 14.27 1.82 -6.93
N ILE A 202 15.17 2.28 -6.05
CA ILE A 202 16.54 1.80 -5.87
C ILE A 202 16.64 1.23 -4.46
N SER A 203 17.19 0.02 -4.33
CA SER A 203 17.41 -0.58 -3.02
C SER A 203 18.67 -0.05 -2.33
N LYS A 204 18.63 0.07 -1.00
CA LYS A 204 19.81 0.39 -0.18
C LYS A 204 20.94 -0.63 -0.37
N SER A 205 20.62 -1.91 -0.61
CA SER A 205 21.63 -2.95 -0.90
C SER A 205 22.34 -2.76 -2.24
N MET A 206 21.82 -1.91 -3.12
CA MET A 206 22.50 -1.53 -4.37
C MET A 206 23.50 -0.38 -4.18
N GLY A 207 23.77 0.05 -2.94
CA GLY A 207 24.84 1.01 -2.64
C GLY A 207 24.64 2.43 -3.18
N GLY A 208 23.45 2.78 -3.69
CA GLY A 208 23.05 4.15 -4.01
C GLY A 208 23.95 4.89 -5.01
N ALA A 209 24.66 4.17 -5.88
CA ALA A 209 25.61 4.73 -6.85
C ALA A 209 26.70 5.64 -6.24
N GLY A 210 27.14 5.35 -5.01
CA GLY A 210 28.16 6.13 -4.32
C GLY A 210 27.63 7.37 -3.59
N THR A 211 26.31 7.51 -3.47
CA THR A 211 25.71 8.50 -2.57
C THR A 211 25.94 8.12 -1.12
N THR A 212 26.03 9.12 -0.26
CA THR A 212 26.09 8.97 1.20
C THR A 212 25.03 9.88 1.84
N PRO A 213 24.72 9.72 3.13
CA PRO A 213 23.82 10.67 3.81
C PRO A 213 24.27 12.14 3.72
N SER A 214 25.58 12.40 3.55
CA SER A 214 26.11 13.76 3.36
C SER A 214 26.20 14.19 1.89
N THR A 215 26.00 13.28 0.94
CA THR A 215 26.01 13.54 -0.51
C THR A 215 24.84 12.86 -1.23
N PRO A 216 23.58 13.14 -0.84
CA PRO A 216 22.39 12.64 -1.54
C PRO A 216 22.26 13.29 -2.93
N ILE A 217 21.51 12.64 -3.82
CA ILE A 217 21.12 13.24 -5.11
C ILE A 217 19.91 14.15 -4.89
N ASN A 218 19.97 15.39 -5.40
CA ASN A 218 18.82 16.28 -5.44
C ASN A 218 17.88 15.84 -6.57
N LEU A 219 16.66 15.40 -6.24
CA LEU A 219 15.68 14.94 -7.24
C LEU A 219 14.81 16.05 -7.84
N ASP A 220 14.98 17.30 -7.40
CA ASP A 220 14.40 18.48 -8.07
C ASP A 220 15.38 19.13 -9.07
N ALA A 221 16.60 18.60 -9.18
CA ALA A 221 17.61 19.02 -10.15
C ALA A 221 17.72 18.03 -11.32
N PRO A 222 18.35 18.40 -12.45
CA PRO A 222 18.69 17.43 -13.48
C PRO A 222 19.53 16.26 -12.92
N ALA A 223 19.39 15.09 -13.54
CA ALA A 223 20.20 13.92 -13.19
C ALA A 223 21.71 14.26 -13.22
N PRO A 224 22.53 13.73 -12.29
CA PRO A 224 23.96 14.04 -12.24
C PRO A 224 24.70 13.68 -13.53
N ASP A 225 25.72 14.45 -13.92
CA ASP A 225 26.44 14.30 -15.21
C ASP A 225 26.91 12.87 -15.52
N TRP A 226 27.33 12.11 -14.49
CA TRP A 226 27.81 10.73 -14.67
C TRP A 226 26.72 9.79 -15.20
N VAL A 227 25.44 10.13 -15.03
CA VAL A 227 24.31 9.35 -15.53
C VAL A 227 24.36 9.23 -17.06
N PHE A 228 24.95 10.22 -17.75
CA PHE A 228 25.05 10.25 -19.20
C PHE A 228 26.39 9.68 -19.74
N ASP A 229 27.22 9.09 -18.88
CA ASP A 229 28.45 8.41 -19.30
C ASP A 229 28.13 7.08 -19.98
N THR A 230 28.14 7.09 -21.32
CA THR A 230 27.87 5.89 -22.15
C THR A 230 28.97 4.82 -22.05
N SER A 231 30.12 5.14 -21.45
CA SER A 231 31.19 4.16 -21.24
C SER A 231 30.97 3.30 -20.00
N LEU A 232 30.16 3.77 -19.03
CA LEU A 232 29.91 3.08 -17.76
C LEU A 232 29.31 1.67 -17.96
N PRO A 233 28.31 1.43 -18.84
CA PRO A 233 27.81 0.09 -19.10
C PRO A 233 28.85 -0.87 -19.69
N THR A 234 29.92 -0.35 -20.30
CA THR A 234 31.03 -1.18 -20.81
C THR A 234 32.06 -1.47 -19.72
N GLN A 235 32.37 -0.48 -18.86
CA GLN A 235 33.35 -0.62 -17.79
C GLN A 235 32.82 -1.40 -16.58
N ASP A 236 31.52 -1.27 -16.29
CA ASP A 236 30.85 -1.90 -15.16
C ASP A 236 29.47 -2.48 -15.56
N PRO A 237 29.41 -3.44 -16.51
CA PRO A 237 28.17 -3.93 -17.11
C PRO A 237 27.18 -4.58 -16.14
N SER A 238 27.62 -4.89 -14.92
CA SER A 238 26.80 -5.58 -13.90
C SER A 238 26.80 -4.89 -12.55
N GLY A 239 27.44 -3.72 -12.42
CA GLY A 239 27.55 -3.07 -11.13
C GLY A 239 26.39 -2.17 -10.78
N ASN A 240 26.31 -1.92 -9.47
CA ASN A 240 25.35 -1.05 -8.80
C ASN A 240 25.18 0.30 -9.49
N LYS A 241 26.29 0.90 -9.92
CA LYS A 241 26.28 2.21 -10.54
C LYS A 241 25.57 2.19 -11.89
N THR A 242 25.80 1.17 -12.72
CA THR A 242 25.16 0.99 -14.03
C THR A 242 23.67 0.68 -13.91
N TYR A 243 23.23 -0.10 -12.91
CA TYR A 243 21.80 -0.30 -12.67
C TYR A 243 21.11 0.98 -12.23
N THR A 244 21.76 1.73 -11.33
CA THR A 244 21.24 3.02 -10.87
C THR A 244 21.23 4.07 -11.99
N GLN A 245 22.23 4.04 -12.88
CA GLN A 245 22.30 4.86 -14.09
C GLN A 245 21.02 4.74 -14.91
N ARG A 246 20.59 3.51 -15.22
CA ARG A 246 19.39 3.26 -16.06
C ARG A 246 18.11 3.84 -15.46
N ILE A 247 18.00 3.86 -14.13
CA ILE A 247 16.84 4.41 -13.43
C ILE A 247 16.88 5.94 -13.46
N LEU A 248 18.06 6.53 -13.25
CA LEU A 248 18.28 7.98 -13.28
C LEU A 248 18.21 8.58 -14.69
N GLU A 249 18.60 7.83 -15.73
CA GLU A 249 18.58 8.26 -17.14
C GLU A 249 17.19 8.14 -17.77
N HIS A 250 16.25 7.46 -17.11
CA HIS A 250 14.92 7.20 -17.65
C HIS A 250 14.19 8.50 -18.02
N GLU A 251 13.43 8.49 -19.11
CA GLU A 251 12.71 9.67 -19.62
C GLU A 251 11.67 10.24 -18.63
N LEU A 252 11.21 9.41 -17.69
CA LEU A 252 10.29 9.78 -16.62
C LEU A 252 11.00 10.25 -15.33
N TYR A 253 12.30 10.51 -15.38
CA TYR A 253 13.02 11.14 -14.26
C TYR A 253 12.34 12.47 -13.86
N PRO A 254 12.18 12.76 -12.56
CA PRO A 254 12.69 12.02 -11.40
C PRO A 254 11.78 10.88 -10.92
N TYR A 255 10.59 10.72 -11.51
CA TYR A 255 9.58 9.75 -11.05
C TYR A 255 10.01 8.30 -11.24
N SER A 256 10.87 8.00 -12.22
CA SER A 256 11.49 6.68 -12.35
C SER A 256 12.32 6.28 -11.12
N VAL A 257 12.87 7.26 -10.42
CA VAL A 257 13.69 7.07 -9.22
C VAL A 257 12.82 7.07 -7.98
N ARG A 258 11.88 8.02 -7.89
CA ARG A 258 11.01 8.21 -6.74
C ARG A 258 9.59 8.54 -7.20
N PRO A 259 8.73 7.51 -7.40
CA PRO A 259 7.40 7.70 -8.00
C PRO A 259 6.47 8.61 -7.21
N ASP A 260 6.55 8.66 -5.87
CA ASP A 260 5.67 9.50 -5.05
C ASP A 260 5.89 11.02 -5.26
N LEU A 261 7.00 11.44 -5.89
CA LEU A 261 7.15 12.83 -6.36
C LEU A 261 6.12 13.20 -7.44
N ARG A 262 5.56 12.22 -8.16
CA ARG A 262 4.47 12.52 -9.09
C ARG A 262 3.17 12.86 -8.35
N LEU A 263 2.93 12.23 -7.19
CA LEU A 263 1.78 12.57 -6.34
C LEU A 263 1.90 14.00 -5.83
N ARG A 264 3.09 14.39 -5.38
CA ARG A 264 3.44 15.77 -5.01
C ARG A 264 3.13 16.76 -6.13
N ASP A 265 3.58 16.46 -7.34
CA ASP A 265 3.44 17.38 -8.47
C ASP A 265 1.98 17.44 -8.97
N ALA A 266 1.22 16.34 -8.85
CA ALA A 266 -0.20 16.31 -9.21
C ALA A 266 -1.07 17.21 -8.30
N ILE A 267 -0.68 17.40 -7.04
CA ILE A 267 -1.38 18.29 -6.10
C ILE A 267 -0.83 19.71 -6.08
N ALA A 268 0.24 20.00 -6.83
CA ALA A 268 0.84 21.32 -6.86
C ALA A 268 -0.16 22.36 -7.36
N GLY A 269 -0.49 23.34 -6.51
CA GLY A 269 -1.44 24.40 -6.82
C GLY A 269 -2.91 24.02 -6.68
N GLN A 270 -3.25 22.80 -6.26
CA GLN A 270 -4.62 22.44 -5.88
C GLN A 270 -5.00 23.09 -4.54
N ASN A 271 -6.27 23.47 -4.37
CA ASN A 271 -6.81 23.89 -3.08
C ASN A 271 -7.34 22.67 -2.32
N ILE A 272 -6.48 22.07 -1.49
CA ILE A 272 -6.83 20.93 -0.64
C ILE A 272 -7.55 21.47 0.62
N LYS A 273 -8.73 20.93 0.94
CA LYS A 273 -9.51 21.30 2.13
C LYS A 273 -9.15 20.43 3.32
N ASP A 274 -9.11 19.13 3.08
CA ASP A 274 -8.80 18.12 4.07
C ASP A 274 -8.31 16.84 3.38
N TYR A 275 -7.67 15.98 4.17
CA TYR A 275 -7.41 14.60 3.76
C TYR A 275 -7.43 13.63 4.94
N THR A 276 -7.79 12.38 4.63
CA THR A 276 -7.53 11.22 5.48
C THR A 276 -6.38 10.41 4.88
N LEU A 277 -5.34 10.15 5.67
CA LEU A 277 -4.24 9.26 5.32
C LEU A 277 -4.46 7.90 5.97
N ILE A 278 -4.51 6.83 5.18
CA ILE A 278 -4.47 5.44 5.62
C ILE A 278 -3.09 4.87 5.33
N GLU A 279 -2.43 4.35 6.36
CA GLU A 279 -1.12 3.71 6.24
C GLU A 279 -1.23 2.25 6.64
N LEU A 280 -0.88 1.35 5.73
CA LEU A 280 -0.91 -0.09 5.94
C LEU A 280 0.44 -0.74 5.68
N SER A 281 0.75 -1.80 6.44
CA SER A 281 1.93 -2.62 6.23
C SER A 281 1.64 -4.11 6.42
N THR A 282 2.44 -4.96 5.79
CA THR A 282 2.50 -6.39 6.14
C THR A 282 3.29 -6.63 7.43
N THR A 283 4.01 -5.62 7.93
CA THR A 283 4.83 -5.70 9.14
C THR A 283 4.35 -4.69 10.17
N GLU A 284 4.02 -5.15 11.37
CA GLU A 284 3.49 -4.32 12.46
C GLU A 284 4.43 -4.32 13.65
N GLU A 285 4.60 -3.19 14.33
CA GLU A 285 5.41 -3.12 15.55
C GLU A 285 4.74 -3.83 16.73
N ASN A 286 3.41 -3.70 16.83
CA ASN A 286 2.62 -4.12 17.98
C ASN A 286 1.41 -4.95 17.54
N GLY A 287 1.56 -6.27 17.47
CA GLY A 287 0.44 -7.20 17.23
C GLY A 287 0.73 -8.28 16.20
N PRO A 288 -0.33 -8.99 15.77
CA PRO A 288 -0.23 -9.94 14.66
C PRO A 288 0.34 -9.28 13.41
N GLN A 289 1.23 -10.01 12.74
CA GLN A 289 1.79 -9.56 11.48
C GLN A 289 0.78 -9.80 10.36
N GLY A 290 0.83 -8.93 9.36
CA GLY A 290 0.30 -9.25 8.04
C GLY A 290 1.18 -10.30 7.35
N GLY A 291 1.07 -10.39 6.04
CA GLY A 291 1.91 -11.30 5.29
C GLY A 291 1.57 -11.36 3.82
N ILE A 292 2.46 -11.99 3.08
CA ILE A 292 2.26 -12.32 1.67
C ILE A 292 2.47 -13.81 1.51
N LEU A 293 1.51 -14.48 0.90
CA LEU A 293 1.67 -15.86 0.46
C LEU A 293 1.94 -15.86 -1.04
N ASN A 294 3.06 -16.43 -1.45
CA ASN A 294 3.49 -16.49 -2.83
C ASN A 294 3.18 -17.87 -3.43
N ASN A 295 2.84 -17.92 -4.72
CA ASN A 295 2.82 -19.18 -5.47
C ASN A 295 4.24 -19.79 -5.59
N PRO A 296 4.38 -21.04 -6.06
CA PRO A 296 5.68 -21.71 -6.10
C PRO A 296 6.75 -20.99 -6.92
N ILE A 297 6.40 -20.35 -8.05
CA ILE A 297 7.40 -19.72 -8.92
C ILE A 297 7.90 -18.39 -8.33
N VAL A 298 6.98 -17.57 -7.80
CA VAL A 298 7.31 -16.32 -7.12
C VAL A 298 8.12 -16.63 -5.87
N GLN A 299 7.66 -17.59 -5.05
CA GLN A 299 8.36 -18.01 -3.83
C GLN A 299 9.80 -18.46 -4.10
N LYS A 300 10.04 -19.15 -5.21
CA LYS A 300 11.35 -19.73 -5.54
C LYS A 300 12.31 -18.71 -6.13
N TYR A 301 11.85 -17.84 -7.03
CA TYR A 301 12.77 -17.02 -7.85
C TYR A 301 12.75 -15.53 -7.49
N VAL A 302 11.61 -15.02 -7.03
CA VAL A 302 11.36 -13.57 -6.88
C VAL A 302 10.39 -13.29 -5.73
N PRO A 303 10.60 -13.81 -4.51
CA PRO A 303 9.59 -13.75 -3.48
C PRO A 303 9.27 -12.30 -3.11
N VAL A 304 7.97 -12.00 -3.00
CA VAL A 304 7.51 -10.75 -2.40
C VAL A 304 7.49 -10.95 -0.90
N THR A 305 8.21 -10.11 -0.19
CA THR A 305 8.54 -10.32 1.23
C THR A 305 7.85 -9.31 2.15
N GLN A 306 7.54 -8.13 1.63
CA GLN A 306 6.91 -7.07 2.39
C GLN A 306 6.11 -6.16 1.45
N MET A 307 5.06 -5.55 1.98
CA MET A 307 4.30 -4.53 1.28
C MET A 307 3.95 -3.39 2.22
N LYS A 308 3.99 -2.17 1.69
CA LYS A 308 3.55 -0.93 2.34
C LYS A 308 2.56 -0.22 1.42
N LEU A 309 1.56 0.42 2.02
CA LEU A 309 0.57 1.22 1.31
C LEU A 309 0.34 2.52 2.10
N ARG A 310 0.42 3.65 1.40
CA ARG A 310 -0.11 4.94 1.87
C ARG A 310 -1.22 5.35 0.92
N LEU A 311 -2.37 5.74 1.47
CA LEU A 311 -3.58 6.10 0.71
C LEU A 311 -4.13 7.41 1.29
N TRP A 312 -4.22 8.45 0.46
CA TRP A 312 -4.76 9.76 0.82
C TRP A 312 -6.11 9.96 0.15
N ILE A 313 -7.16 10.06 0.96
CA ILE A 313 -8.51 10.42 0.52
C ILE A 313 -8.67 11.92 0.76
N GLN A 314 -8.82 12.70 -0.31
CA GLN A 314 -8.68 14.16 -0.28
C GLN A 314 -9.96 14.83 -0.79
N THR A 315 -10.33 15.94 -0.16
CA THR A 315 -11.33 16.88 -0.67
C THR A 315 -10.61 18.04 -1.34
N ILE A 316 -10.84 18.23 -2.65
CA ILE A 316 -10.24 19.29 -3.46
C ILE A 316 -11.32 20.29 -3.85
N GLU A 317 -11.01 21.59 -3.77
CA GLU A 317 -11.86 22.67 -4.27
C GLU A 317 -11.25 23.25 -5.56
N GLU A 318 -12.02 23.27 -6.65
CA GLU A 318 -11.62 23.84 -7.95
C GLU A 318 -12.79 24.67 -8.49
N ASP A 319 -12.55 25.95 -8.82
CA ASP A 319 -13.56 26.88 -9.33
C ASP A 319 -14.84 26.99 -8.48
N GLY A 320 -14.73 26.77 -7.17
CA GLY A 320 -15.86 26.80 -6.23
C GLY A 320 -16.67 25.51 -6.16
N GLU A 321 -16.26 24.45 -6.86
CA GLU A 321 -16.81 23.10 -6.76
C GLU A 321 -15.87 22.17 -6.01
N GLU A 322 -16.41 21.35 -5.11
CA GLU A 322 -15.65 20.33 -4.39
C GLU A 322 -15.72 18.98 -5.12
N PHE A 323 -14.60 18.27 -5.17
CA PHE A 323 -14.56 16.89 -5.61
C PHE A 323 -13.61 16.04 -4.77
N MET A 324 -13.85 14.73 -4.79
CA MET A 324 -13.01 13.76 -4.10
C MET A 324 -11.85 13.31 -5.00
N GLN A 325 -10.64 13.34 -4.45
CA GLN A 325 -9.42 12.79 -5.04
C GLN A 325 -8.84 11.68 -4.17
N LEU A 326 -8.26 10.67 -4.78
CA LEU A 326 -7.58 9.56 -4.13
C LEU A 326 -6.15 9.47 -4.65
N GLN A 327 -5.17 9.66 -3.78
CA GLN A 327 -3.78 9.36 -4.09
C GLN A 327 -3.34 8.11 -3.35
N TYR A 328 -2.47 7.30 -3.94
CA TYR A 328 -1.82 6.23 -3.20
C TYR A 328 -0.39 5.97 -3.65
N GLU A 329 0.40 5.42 -2.74
CA GLU A 329 1.68 4.80 -3.00
C GLU A 329 1.69 3.39 -2.41
N GLN A 330 1.91 2.41 -3.28
CA GLN A 330 2.02 1.02 -2.92
C GLN A 330 3.44 0.54 -3.24
N ILE A 331 4.17 0.09 -2.21
CA ILE A 331 5.54 -0.42 -2.35
C ILE A 331 5.55 -1.90 -2.00
N GLN A 332 5.98 -2.74 -2.94
CA GLN A 332 6.18 -4.17 -2.74
C GLN A 332 7.67 -4.47 -2.80
N PHE A 333 8.18 -5.19 -1.82
CA PHE A 333 9.60 -5.53 -1.74
C PHE A 333 9.83 -6.95 -2.23
N PHE A 334 10.34 -7.03 -3.46
CA PHE A 334 10.76 -8.28 -4.07
C PHE A 334 12.21 -8.58 -3.69
N GLN A 335 12.50 -9.85 -3.43
CA GLN A 335 13.86 -10.30 -3.17
C GLN A 335 14.42 -10.93 -4.44
N PHE A 336 15.54 -10.39 -4.92
CA PHE A 336 16.21 -10.84 -6.13
C PHE A 336 17.66 -11.19 -5.85
N HIS A 337 18.22 -12.17 -6.57
CA HIS A 337 19.68 -12.24 -6.69
C HIS A 337 20.20 -10.96 -7.33
N TYR A 338 21.43 -10.55 -7.11
CA TYR A 338 21.98 -9.29 -7.61
C TYR A 338 23.48 -9.44 -7.84
N GLY A 339 24.00 -8.74 -8.84
CA GLY A 339 25.41 -8.83 -9.21
C GLY A 339 25.79 -10.15 -9.90
N THR A 340 27.07 -10.32 -10.19
CA THR A 340 27.59 -11.54 -10.84
C THR A 340 27.93 -12.66 -9.87
N ASP A 341 27.88 -12.39 -8.56
CA ASP A 341 28.22 -13.32 -7.49
C ASP A 341 27.00 -13.98 -6.84
N GLY A 342 25.78 -13.58 -7.24
CA GLY A 342 24.55 -14.13 -6.67
C GLY A 342 24.21 -13.56 -5.29
N GLY A 343 24.71 -12.38 -4.94
CA GLY A 343 24.24 -11.61 -3.77
C GLY A 343 22.73 -11.38 -3.83
N THR A 344 22.10 -10.86 -2.76
CA THR A 344 20.65 -10.64 -2.74
C THR A 344 20.33 -9.18 -2.47
N THR A 345 19.37 -8.64 -3.22
CA THR A 345 18.85 -7.28 -3.05
C THR A 345 17.35 -7.32 -2.76
N ARG A 346 16.88 -6.37 -1.96
CA ARG A 346 15.46 -6.16 -1.69
C ARG A 346 14.99 -5.00 -2.56
N TRP A 347 14.47 -5.31 -3.74
CA TRP A 347 14.10 -4.30 -4.73
C TRP A 347 12.65 -3.86 -4.56
N PRO A 348 12.37 -2.55 -4.47
CA PRO A 348 11.02 -2.02 -4.38
C PRO A 348 10.36 -1.93 -5.76
N HIS A 349 9.21 -2.57 -5.90
CA HIS A 349 8.23 -2.25 -6.95
C HIS A 349 7.28 -1.22 -6.38
N ILE A 350 7.12 -0.10 -7.07
CA ILE A 350 6.37 1.03 -6.57
C ILE A 350 5.30 1.35 -7.58
N GLN A 351 4.07 1.45 -7.11
CA GLN A 351 2.90 1.82 -7.89
C GLN A 351 2.26 3.03 -7.23
N ILE A 352 2.03 4.09 -8.00
CA ILE A 352 1.38 5.31 -7.53
C ILE A 352 0.28 5.71 -8.49
N ASN A 353 -0.78 6.34 -7.97
CA ASN A 353 -1.76 7.00 -8.81
C ASN A 353 -2.43 8.18 -8.12
N THR A 354 -2.97 9.10 -8.92
CA THR A 354 -3.90 10.15 -8.52
C THR A 354 -5.20 9.95 -9.29
N LEU A 355 -6.26 9.60 -8.58
CA LEU A 355 -7.57 9.27 -9.13
C LEU A 355 -8.61 10.30 -8.68
N LYS A 356 -9.61 10.56 -9.51
CA LYS A 356 -10.80 11.34 -9.15
C LYS A 356 -11.99 10.40 -9.01
N LYS A 357 -12.84 10.64 -8.02
CA LYS A 357 -14.11 9.90 -7.89
C LYS A 357 -14.99 10.19 -9.10
N LYS A 358 -15.46 9.13 -9.75
CA LYS A 358 -16.39 9.20 -10.87
C LYS A 358 -17.74 9.70 -10.35
N VAL A 359 -18.26 10.76 -10.98
CA VAL A 359 -19.57 11.36 -10.67
C VAL A 359 -20.71 10.46 -11.15
#